data_AF-A0A6M4JG55-F1
#
_entry.id   AF-A0A6M4JG55-F1
#
_cell.length_a   1.000
_cell.length_b   1.000
_cell.length_c   1.000
_cell.angle_alpha   90.00
_cell.angle_beta   90.00
_cell.angle_gamma   90.00
#
_symmetry.space_group_name_H-M   'P 1'
#
loop_
_entity.id
_entity.type
_entity.pdbx_description
1 polymer ?
#
loop_
_entity_poly.entity_id
_entity_poly.type
_entity_poly.pdbx_seq_one_letter_code
_entity_poly.pdbx_strand_id
1 'polypeptide(L)'
;MNITTDIIKTILLVIVIIAAAAVGLIKGDFFSADQKTSQTKEYDETMAFPSDRYPETAKHIKDAINEGHSEVCTIDRDGAEERREQSLKDVPSKKGYDRDEWPMAMCKEGGEGASVEYISPADNRGAGSWVGHRLTDYPDGTKVLFTIQ
;
A
#
# COMPACT_ATOMS: atom_id res chain seq x y z
N MET A 1 27.00 -3.54 65.17
CA MET A 1 26.59 -3.82 63.78
C MET A 1 25.98 -5.21 63.79
N ASN A 2 24.65 -5.32 63.75
CA ASN A 2 23.96 -6.60 63.90
C ASN A 2 23.97 -7.31 62.55
N ILE A 3 25.00 -8.10 62.32
CA ILE A 3 25.28 -8.87 61.09
C ILE A 3 24.03 -9.63 60.63
N THR A 4 23.24 -10.17 61.55
CA THR A 4 21.96 -10.83 61.26
C THR A 4 20.91 -9.88 60.66
N THR A 5 20.75 -8.66 61.17
CA THR A 5 19.84 -7.68 60.57
C THR A 5 20.31 -7.17 59.21
N ASP A 6 21.61 -7.09 58.97
CA ASP A 6 22.15 -6.63 57.69
C ASP A 6 22.02 -7.72 56.60
N ILE A 7 22.19 -8.99 56.98
CA ILE A 7 21.93 -10.15 56.10
C ILE A 7 20.44 -10.23 55.76
N ILE A 8 19.54 -10.08 56.76
CA ILE A 8 18.09 -10.12 56.54
C ILE A 8 17.63 -8.99 55.61
N LYS A 9 18.15 -7.77 55.78
CA LYS A 9 17.86 -6.63 54.88
C LYS A 9 18.33 -6.88 53.45
N THR A 10 19.51 -7.48 53.29
CA THR A 10 20.07 -7.80 51.96
C THR A 10 19.23 -8.86 51.25
N ILE A 11 18.79 -9.90 51.96
CA ILE A 11 17.91 -10.94 51.41
C ILE A 11 16.56 -10.35 51.01
N LEU A 12 15.96 -9.50 51.85
CA LEU A 12 14.71 -8.81 51.54
C LEU A 12 14.82 -7.93 50.28
N LEU A 13 15.93 -7.19 50.12
CA LEU A 13 16.16 -6.35 48.94
C LEU A 13 16.22 -7.19 47.66
N VAL A 14 16.93 -8.32 47.68
CA VAL A 14 17.06 -9.23 46.52
C VAL A 14 15.71 -9.85 46.16
N ILE A 15 14.91 -10.26 47.15
CA ILE A 15 13.56 -10.81 46.91
C ILE A 15 12.65 -9.76 46.27
N VAL A 16 12.72 -8.50 46.70
CA VAL A 16 11.93 -7.40 46.09
C VAL A 16 12.32 -7.17 44.63
N ILE A 17 13.61 -7.23 44.29
CA ILE A 17 14.09 -7.09 42.91
C ILE A 17 13.62 -8.25 42.03
N ILE A 18 13.70 -9.49 42.54
CA ILE A 18 13.23 -10.67 41.81
C ILE A 18 11.71 -10.64 41.62
N ALA A 19 10.96 -10.22 42.64
CA ALA A 19 9.51 -10.08 42.56
C ALA A 19 9.11 -9.00 41.55
N ALA A 20 9.81 -7.85 41.51
CA ALA A 20 9.58 -6.81 40.52
C ALA A 20 9.88 -7.29 39.09
N ALA A 21 10.97 -8.05 38.89
CA ALA A 21 11.31 -8.65 37.61
C ALA A 21 10.27 -9.70 37.16
N ALA A 22 9.80 -10.55 38.08
CA ALA A 22 8.75 -11.54 37.79
C ALA A 22 7.41 -10.86 37.45
N VAL A 23 7.05 -9.77 38.11
CA VAL A 23 5.86 -8.97 37.76
C VAL A 23 6.00 -8.35 36.36
N GLY A 24 7.19 -7.86 36.00
CA GLY A 24 7.48 -7.37 34.64
C GLY A 24 7.35 -8.45 33.57
N LEU A 25 7.75 -9.69 33.87
CA LEU A 25 7.64 -10.85 32.97
C LEU A 25 6.19 -11.37 32.85
N ILE A 26 5.39 -11.29 33.92
CA ILE A 26 3.99 -11.78 33.92
C ILE A 26 3.03 -10.76 33.30
N LYS A 27 3.32 -9.45 33.39
CA LYS A 27 2.46 -8.40 32.83
C LYS A 27 2.66 -8.11 31.34
N GLY A 28 3.66 -8.70 30.68
CA GLY A 28 3.85 -8.51 29.22
C GLY A 28 4.04 -7.06 28.77
N ASP A 29 4.36 -6.14 29.70
CA ASP A 29 4.33 -4.69 29.47
C ASP A 29 5.70 -4.08 29.16
N PHE A 30 6.71 -4.91 28.86
CA PHE A 30 8.03 -4.44 28.44
C PHE A 30 8.19 -4.61 26.93
N PHE A 31 7.87 -3.52 26.21
CA PHE A 31 8.19 -3.28 24.80
C PHE A 31 7.41 -4.10 23.75
N SER A 32 6.09 -4.02 23.80
CA SER A 32 5.31 -3.88 22.57
C SER A 32 4.49 -2.59 22.65
N ALA A 33 5.19 -1.45 22.72
CA ALA A 33 4.66 -0.31 22.00
C ALA A 33 4.69 -0.77 20.53
N ASP A 34 3.56 -1.32 20.07
CA ASP A 34 3.22 -1.40 18.67
C ASP A 34 3.40 0.01 18.13
N GLN A 35 4.63 0.30 17.73
CA GLN A 35 4.89 1.20 16.64
C GLN A 35 4.11 0.55 15.49
N LYS A 36 2.83 0.90 15.39
CA LYS A 36 2.21 1.07 14.09
C LYS A 36 3.11 2.07 13.38
N THR A 37 4.18 1.57 12.80
CA THR A 37 4.81 2.15 11.63
C THR A 37 3.69 2.13 10.61
N SER A 38 2.86 3.18 10.64
CA SER A 38 2.19 3.65 9.46
C SER A 38 3.34 3.89 8.50
N GLN A 39 3.65 2.90 7.66
CA GLN A 39 4.51 3.12 6.51
C GLN A 39 3.82 4.24 5.76
N THR A 40 4.34 5.45 5.94
CA THR A 40 3.89 6.60 5.19
C THR A 40 4.29 6.25 3.77
N LYS A 41 3.32 5.86 2.94
CA LYS A 41 3.58 5.56 1.53
C LYS A 41 4.26 6.80 0.96
N GLU A 42 5.47 6.62 0.46
CA GLU A 42 6.26 7.71 -0.07
C GLU A 42 5.70 8.06 -1.45
N TYR A 43 5.14 9.25 -1.59
CA TYR A 43 4.64 9.80 -2.85
C TYR A 43 5.05 11.27 -2.96
N ASP A 44 5.20 11.75 -4.19
CA ASP A 44 5.54 13.13 -4.52
C ASP A 44 4.27 13.96 -4.73
N GLU A 45 3.25 13.35 -5.35
CA GLU A 45 2.02 14.00 -5.76
C GLU A 45 0.78 13.17 -5.39
N THR A 46 -0.36 13.83 -5.25
CA THR A 46 -1.67 13.16 -5.06
C THR A 46 -2.62 13.50 -6.20
N MET A 47 -3.34 12.48 -6.67
CA MET A 47 -4.36 12.61 -7.71
C MET A 47 -5.68 12.03 -7.20
N ALA A 48 -6.71 12.87 -7.08
CA ALA A 48 -8.08 12.42 -6.86
C ALA A 48 -8.69 11.96 -8.19
N PHE A 49 -9.00 10.68 -8.31
CA PHE A 49 -9.60 10.13 -9.52
C PHE A 49 -11.11 10.50 -9.56
N PRO A 50 -11.63 10.98 -10.71
CA PRO A 50 -13.01 11.47 -10.81
C PRO A 50 -13.99 10.30 -10.98
N SER A 51 -14.35 9.66 -9.84
CA SER A 51 -15.26 8.51 -9.77
C SER A 51 -16.68 8.81 -10.26
N ASP A 52 -17.10 10.06 -10.23
CA ASP A 52 -18.36 10.55 -10.79
C ASP A 52 -18.40 10.51 -12.33
N ARG A 53 -17.23 10.62 -12.97
CA ARG A 53 -17.10 10.65 -14.43
C ARG A 53 -16.81 9.28 -15.04
N TYR A 54 -16.02 8.45 -14.34
CA TYR A 54 -15.59 7.13 -14.81
C TYR A 54 -15.84 6.07 -13.71
N PRO A 55 -17.12 5.82 -13.37
CA PRO A 55 -17.48 4.98 -12.24
C PRO A 55 -17.04 3.52 -12.36
N GLU A 56 -17.02 2.94 -13.57
CA GLU A 56 -16.58 1.55 -13.75
C GLU A 56 -15.07 1.43 -13.51
N THR A 57 -14.28 2.29 -14.13
CA THR A 57 -12.82 2.33 -13.93
C THR A 57 -12.47 2.65 -12.47
N ALA A 58 -13.16 3.61 -11.84
CA ALA A 58 -12.94 3.94 -10.43
C ALA A 58 -13.20 2.75 -9.50
N LYS A 59 -14.25 1.96 -9.79
CA LYS A 59 -14.55 0.75 -9.03
C LYS A 59 -13.41 -0.26 -9.17
N HIS A 60 -12.94 -0.52 -10.39
CA HIS A 60 -11.82 -1.45 -10.62
C HIS A 60 -10.56 -1.03 -9.84
N ILE A 61 -10.17 0.24 -9.94
CA ILE A 61 -9.00 0.78 -9.21
C ILE A 61 -9.17 0.58 -7.69
N LYS A 62 -10.35 0.91 -7.16
CA LYS A 62 -10.64 0.78 -5.73
C LYS A 62 -10.58 -0.67 -5.26
N ASP A 63 -11.15 -1.60 -6.02
CA ASP A 63 -11.17 -3.01 -5.68
C ASP A 63 -9.75 -3.59 -5.74
N ALA A 64 -8.97 -3.27 -6.77
CA ALA A 64 -7.58 -3.69 -6.88
C ALA A 64 -6.72 -3.15 -5.70
N ILE A 65 -6.90 -1.89 -5.30
CA ILE A 65 -6.22 -1.36 -4.10
C ILE A 65 -6.62 -2.13 -2.83
N ASN A 66 -7.90 -2.46 -2.67
CA ASN A 66 -8.38 -3.27 -1.54
C ASN A 66 -7.82 -4.70 -1.55
N GLU A 67 -7.50 -5.24 -2.72
CA GLU A 67 -6.85 -6.53 -2.92
C GLU A 67 -5.32 -6.50 -2.69
N GLY A 68 -4.76 -5.31 -2.46
CA GLY A 68 -3.35 -5.12 -2.10
C GLY A 68 -2.48 -4.62 -3.25
N HIS A 69 -3.05 -4.30 -4.41
CA HIS A 69 -2.32 -3.61 -5.47
C HIS A 69 -1.91 -2.20 -5.02
N SER A 70 -0.80 -1.70 -5.55
CA SER A 70 -0.31 -0.37 -5.20
C SER A 70 -1.34 0.71 -5.53
N GLU A 71 -1.57 1.65 -4.61
CA GLU A 71 -2.29 2.91 -4.90
C GLU A 71 -1.35 4.01 -5.40
N VAL A 72 -0.04 3.76 -5.38
CA VAL A 72 0.99 4.67 -5.89
C VAL A 72 1.45 4.18 -7.26
N CYS A 73 1.46 5.09 -8.22
CA CYS A 73 2.05 4.91 -9.53
C CYS A 73 3.40 5.62 -9.58
N THR A 74 4.49 4.87 -9.66
CA THR A 74 5.80 5.43 -10.04
C THR A 74 5.84 5.50 -11.56
N ILE A 75 5.77 6.71 -12.13
CA ILE A 75 5.67 6.89 -13.58
C ILE A 75 6.93 6.31 -14.27
N ASP A 76 6.71 5.42 -15.22
CA ASP A 76 7.77 4.82 -16.05
C ASP A 76 7.15 4.48 -17.41
N ARG A 77 7.37 5.37 -18.38
CA ARG A 77 6.68 5.30 -19.68
C ARG A 77 7.34 4.31 -20.64
N ASP A 78 8.67 4.17 -20.54
CA ASP A 78 9.44 3.34 -21.47
C ASP A 78 9.07 1.85 -21.37
N GLY A 79 8.80 1.33 -20.16
CA GLY A 79 8.40 -0.07 -19.95
C GLY A 79 6.92 -0.37 -20.18
N ALA A 80 6.15 0.57 -20.74
CA ALA A 80 4.69 0.46 -20.73
C ALA A 80 4.11 -0.61 -21.66
N GLU A 81 4.75 -0.81 -22.81
CA GLU A 81 4.35 -1.86 -23.77
C GLU A 81 4.56 -3.24 -23.17
N GLU A 82 5.76 -3.50 -22.61
CA GLU A 82 6.09 -4.79 -21.97
C GLU A 82 5.15 -5.10 -20.80
N ARG A 83 4.90 -4.13 -19.91
CA ARG A 83 3.96 -4.34 -18.79
C ARG A 83 2.55 -4.66 -19.27
N ARG A 84 2.08 -4.02 -20.34
CA ARG A 84 0.77 -4.34 -20.94
C ARG A 84 0.72 -5.75 -21.53
N GLU A 85 1.80 -6.21 -22.15
CA GLU A 85 1.87 -7.59 -22.63
C GLU A 85 1.84 -8.58 -21.47
N GLN A 86 2.56 -8.31 -20.39
CA GLN A 86 2.60 -9.14 -19.19
C GLN A 86 1.24 -9.23 -18.48
N SER A 87 0.58 -8.10 -18.22
CA SER A 87 -0.71 -8.04 -17.53
C SER A 87 -1.83 -8.72 -18.34
N LEU A 88 -1.81 -8.58 -19.67
CA LEU A 88 -2.89 -9.02 -20.54
C LEU A 88 -2.67 -10.41 -21.18
N LYS A 89 -1.53 -11.06 -20.90
CA LYS A 89 -1.10 -12.31 -21.55
C LYS A 89 -2.18 -13.40 -21.60
N ASP A 90 -2.86 -13.62 -20.49
CA ASP A 90 -3.85 -14.70 -20.33
C ASP A 90 -5.30 -14.18 -20.22
N VAL A 91 -5.51 -12.89 -20.52
CA VAL A 91 -6.84 -12.25 -20.49
C VAL A 91 -7.32 -12.02 -21.93
N PRO A 92 -8.24 -12.84 -22.48
CA PRO A 92 -8.66 -12.69 -23.87
C PRO A 92 -9.36 -11.35 -24.14
N SER A 93 -9.38 -10.88 -25.38
CA SER A 93 -10.22 -9.74 -25.73
C SER A 93 -11.71 -10.11 -25.63
N LYS A 94 -12.55 -9.18 -25.15
CA LYS A 94 -14.00 -9.34 -25.10
C LYS A 94 -14.70 -8.27 -25.93
N LYS A 95 -15.51 -8.70 -26.92
CA LYS A 95 -16.22 -7.76 -27.80
C LYS A 95 -17.10 -6.80 -26.96
N GLY A 96 -16.93 -5.50 -27.21
CA GLY A 96 -17.68 -4.44 -26.54
C GLY A 96 -17.10 -3.97 -25.21
N TYR A 97 -15.90 -4.44 -24.84
CA TYR A 97 -15.19 -4.04 -23.63
C TYR A 97 -13.72 -3.76 -23.94
N ASP A 98 -13.14 -2.86 -23.16
CA ASP A 98 -11.69 -2.73 -23.07
C ASP A 98 -11.20 -3.50 -21.81
N ARG A 99 -9.92 -3.87 -21.78
CA ARG A 99 -9.27 -4.48 -20.60
C ARG A 99 -8.57 -3.36 -19.85
N ASP A 100 -9.11 -2.94 -18.72
CA ASP A 100 -8.47 -1.98 -17.84
C ASP A 100 -7.45 -2.69 -16.94
N GLU A 101 -6.40 -1.99 -16.51
CA GLU A 101 -5.25 -2.56 -15.80
C GLU A 101 -4.94 -1.74 -14.55
N TRP A 102 -4.88 -2.39 -13.38
CA TRP A 102 -4.41 -1.76 -12.15
C TRP A 102 -3.43 -2.66 -11.37
N PRO A 103 -2.17 -2.22 -11.11
CA PRO A 103 -1.62 -0.91 -11.44
C PRO A 103 -1.43 -0.73 -12.95
N MET A 104 -1.55 0.52 -13.40
CA MET A 104 -1.54 0.83 -14.83
C MET A 104 -0.21 0.44 -15.47
N ALA A 105 -0.27 0.03 -16.73
CA ALA A 105 0.92 -0.27 -17.51
C ALA A 105 1.85 0.93 -17.76
N MET A 106 1.60 2.15 -17.27
CA MET A 106 2.59 3.26 -17.32
C MET A 106 3.31 3.49 -15.98
N CYS A 107 3.04 2.63 -15.00
CA CYS A 107 3.63 2.65 -13.67
C CYS A 107 4.60 1.48 -13.52
N LYS A 108 5.68 1.65 -12.74
CA LYS A 108 6.62 0.56 -12.42
C LYS A 108 5.93 -0.61 -11.72
N GLU A 109 4.86 -0.33 -10.99
CA GLU A 109 4.05 -1.29 -10.25
C GLU A 109 3.10 -2.10 -11.15
N GLY A 110 2.94 -1.71 -12.41
CA GLY A 110 2.12 -2.46 -13.38
C GLY A 110 2.87 -3.68 -13.94
N GLY A 111 2.23 -4.39 -14.86
CA GLY A 111 2.81 -5.57 -15.49
C GLY A 111 2.29 -6.87 -14.91
N GLU A 112 3.20 -7.83 -14.71
CA GLU A 112 2.86 -9.13 -14.14
C GLU A 112 2.12 -9.00 -12.81
N GLY A 113 0.96 -9.66 -12.72
CA GLY A 113 0.11 -9.62 -11.54
C GLY A 113 -0.73 -8.36 -11.38
N ALA A 114 -0.77 -7.43 -12.35
CA ALA A 114 -1.78 -6.37 -12.33
C ALA A 114 -3.21 -6.96 -12.41
N SER A 115 -4.14 -6.37 -11.67
CA SER A 115 -5.56 -6.67 -11.78
C SER A 115 -6.09 -6.19 -13.13
N VAL A 116 -6.95 -7.00 -13.74
CA VAL A 116 -7.52 -6.73 -15.06
C VAL A 116 -9.02 -6.95 -15.04
N GLU A 117 -9.78 -5.91 -15.37
CA GLU A 117 -11.24 -5.95 -15.46
C GLU A 117 -11.74 -5.50 -16.84
N TYR A 118 -12.85 -6.07 -17.30
CA TYR A 118 -13.50 -5.64 -18.54
C TYR A 118 -14.39 -4.44 -18.28
N ILE A 119 -13.99 -3.28 -18.78
CA ILE A 119 -14.69 -2.00 -18.57
C ILE A 119 -15.34 -1.53 -19.87
N SER A 120 -16.47 -0.83 -19.77
CA SER A 120 -17.11 -0.27 -20.96
C SER A 120 -16.16 0.71 -21.68
N PRO A 121 -16.06 0.67 -23.03
CA PRO A 121 -15.05 1.46 -23.74
C PRO A 121 -15.16 2.98 -23.56
N ALA A 122 -16.37 3.49 -23.35
CA ALA A 122 -16.58 4.92 -23.12
C ALA A 122 -16.01 5.37 -21.77
N ASP A 123 -16.21 4.57 -20.72
CA ASP A 123 -15.68 4.81 -19.37
C ASP A 123 -14.15 4.69 -19.39
N ASN A 124 -13.62 3.56 -19.85
CA ASN A 124 -12.17 3.27 -19.80
C ASN A 124 -11.33 4.25 -20.64
N ARG A 125 -11.74 4.55 -21.88
CA ARG A 125 -10.98 5.48 -22.74
C ARG A 125 -11.08 6.91 -22.24
N GLY A 126 -12.22 7.27 -21.67
CA GLY A 126 -12.40 8.55 -20.99
C GLY A 126 -11.46 8.70 -19.81
N ALA A 127 -11.39 7.67 -18.96
CA ALA A 127 -10.46 7.59 -17.83
C ALA A 127 -9.01 7.67 -18.30
N GLY A 128 -8.60 6.85 -19.27
CA GLY A 128 -7.25 6.83 -19.82
C GLY A 128 -6.83 8.19 -20.40
N SER A 129 -7.71 8.86 -21.14
CA SER A 129 -7.43 10.22 -21.65
C SER A 129 -7.28 11.25 -20.53
N TRP A 130 -8.08 11.14 -19.47
CA TRP A 130 -8.02 12.04 -18.32
C TRP A 130 -6.72 11.83 -17.52
N VAL A 131 -6.38 10.58 -17.21
CA VAL A 131 -5.14 10.21 -16.52
C VAL A 131 -3.93 10.65 -17.34
N GLY A 132 -3.92 10.34 -18.64
CA GLY A 132 -2.83 10.73 -19.54
C GLY A 132 -2.60 12.24 -19.55
N HIS A 133 -3.65 13.05 -19.66
CA HIS A 133 -3.53 14.51 -19.57
C HIS A 133 -2.99 14.96 -18.21
N ARG A 134 -3.45 14.36 -17.10
CA ARG A 134 -3.01 14.75 -15.75
C ARG A 134 -1.57 14.39 -15.46
N LEU A 135 -1.08 13.27 -16.00
CA LEU A 135 0.29 12.81 -15.77
C LEU A 135 1.30 13.39 -16.76
N THR A 136 0.86 14.03 -17.85
CA THR A 136 1.75 14.53 -18.93
C THR A 136 2.85 15.46 -18.41
N ASP A 137 2.55 16.31 -17.42
CA ASP A 137 3.49 17.29 -16.89
C ASP A 137 4.50 16.70 -15.88
N TYR A 138 4.30 15.44 -15.46
CA TYR A 138 5.16 14.78 -14.50
C TYR A 138 6.24 13.95 -15.19
N PRO A 139 7.53 14.16 -14.85
CA PRO A 139 8.62 13.36 -15.39
C PRO A 139 8.53 11.91 -14.90
N ASP A 140 9.14 11.00 -15.65
CA ASP A 140 9.34 9.63 -15.22
C ASP A 140 10.10 9.61 -13.88
N GLY A 141 9.70 8.69 -13.00
CA GLY A 141 10.17 8.59 -11.62
C GLY A 141 9.26 9.26 -10.58
N THR A 142 8.38 10.17 -10.99
CA THR A 142 7.40 10.80 -10.07
C THR A 142 6.47 9.72 -9.49
N LYS A 143 6.31 9.72 -8.16
CA LYS A 143 5.40 8.83 -7.42
C LYS A 143 4.07 9.53 -7.18
N VAL A 144 3.02 9.07 -7.85
CA VAL A 144 1.68 9.67 -7.76
C VAL A 144 0.76 8.75 -6.97
N LEU A 145 0.27 9.23 -5.82
CA LEU A 145 -0.78 8.57 -5.05
C LEU A 145 -2.14 8.79 -5.70
N PHE A 146 -2.83 7.72 -6.07
CA PHE A 146 -4.22 7.77 -6.53
C PHE A 146 -5.16 7.62 -5.34
N THR A 147 -6.08 8.58 -5.21
CA THR A 147 -7.16 8.54 -4.21
C THR A 147 -8.49 8.40 -4.92
N ILE A 148 -9.29 7.42 -4.49
CA ILE A 148 -10.64 7.19 -5.00
C ILE A 148 -11.63 7.67 -3.95
N GLN A 149 -12.46 8.64 -4.29
CA GLN A 149 -13.52 9.17 -3.42
C GLN A 149 -14.85 8.48 -3.73
#